data_AF-A0A061FSC2-F1
#
_entry.id   AF-A0A061FSC2-F1
#
_cell.length_a   1.000
_cell.length_b   1.000
_cell.length_c   1.000
_cell.angle_alpha   90.00
_cell.angle_beta   90.00
_cell.angle_gamma   90.00
#
_symmetry.space_group_name_H-M   'P 1'
#
loop_
_entity.id
_entity.type
_entity.pdbx_description
1 polymer ?
#
loop_
_entity_poly.entity_id
_entity_poly.type
_entity_poly.pdbx_seq_one_letter_code
_entity_poly.pdbx_strand_id
1 'polypeptide(L)'
;MTLSKCFTGAAADPIPVSSSGKPHCCQNPEEPDSDSLVVVSFYRFADFPDHADLRKPLKKLCEDLRVSGGIILAPEGINGSICGTRESVERVLGFIQTDDRLKGLRQIESPVSPEQEAIHHGHSTSSPLAAGEDAPFRWDHVRVKLKKEIVTLGMPEVSPIEKVGKYVSPKDWNALISDPDTVVIDVRNNYETRIGMFKGAVDPCTTAFREFPPWVEDQFRLDGSELEHANMEKKGLDESINKDAEIPKQKMPKRVAMYCTGGIRCEKASSFLLNKGLSFERWDFKIPGGSSQNRESVGGGVLCV
;
A
#
# COMPACT_ATOMS: atom_id res chain seq x y z
N MET A 1 18.45 -44.08 -57.52
CA MET A 1 18.98 -45.45 -57.44
C MET A 1 19.60 -45.63 -56.07
N THR A 2 18.94 -46.33 -55.15
CA THR A 2 19.56 -47.33 -54.26
C THR A 2 18.47 -47.96 -53.40
N LEU A 3 18.24 -49.24 -53.68
CA LEU A 3 17.56 -50.20 -52.84
C LEU A 3 18.45 -50.60 -51.66
N SER A 4 17.80 -51.23 -50.67
CA SER A 4 18.36 -52.29 -49.80
C SER A 4 19.22 -51.79 -48.62
N LYS A 5 19.00 -52.14 -47.35
CA LYS A 5 18.61 -53.38 -46.63
C LYS A 5 18.36 -52.98 -45.14
N CYS A 6 17.70 -53.68 -44.22
CA CYS A 6 17.12 -55.02 -44.10
C CYS A 6 16.30 -55.06 -42.78
N PHE A 7 15.17 -55.78 -42.77
CA PHE A 7 14.67 -56.80 -41.80
C PHE A 7 14.87 -56.57 -40.28
N THR A 8 13.99 -56.87 -39.32
CA THR A 8 12.71 -57.61 -39.10
C THR A 8 12.46 -57.52 -37.57
N GLY A 9 11.28 -57.64 -36.96
CA GLY A 9 9.94 -58.01 -37.39
C GLY A 9 9.04 -58.20 -36.14
N ALA A 10 7.73 -58.35 -36.39
CA ALA A 10 6.63 -58.88 -35.54
C ALA A 10 6.35 -58.18 -34.19
N ALA A 11 5.11 -57.87 -33.76
CA ALA A 11 3.76 -58.43 -34.00
C ALA A 11 2.72 -57.27 -33.86
N ALA A 12 1.66 -57.13 -34.68
CA ALA A 12 0.36 -57.86 -34.68
C ALA A 12 -0.31 -57.89 -33.28
N ASP A 13 -1.52 -57.40 -33.00
CA ASP A 13 -2.70 -57.05 -33.80
C ASP A 13 -3.63 -56.03 -33.07
N PRO A 14 -4.66 -55.46 -33.73
CA PRO A 14 -5.54 -54.40 -33.23
C PRO A 14 -6.96 -54.89 -32.84
N ILE A 15 -7.89 -53.93 -32.57
CA ILE A 15 -9.39 -53.98 -32.65
C ILE A 15 -10.11 -54.17 -31.28
N PRO A 16 -11.36 -53.68 -30.97
CA PRO A 16 -12.18 -52.52 -31.42
C PRO A 16 -12.91 -51.71 -30.29
N VAL A 17 -13.39 -50.51 -30.68
CA VAL A 17 -14.67 -49.80 -30.41
C VAL A 17 -15.56 -50.17 -29.20
N SER A 18 -15.97 -49.15 -28.42
CA SER A 18 -17.34 -49.03 -27.88
C SER A 18 -17.68 -47.57 -27.56
N SER A 19 -18.59 -46.99 -28.34
CA SER A 19 -19.27 -45.73 -28.05
C SER A 19 -20.64 -46.01 -27.43
N SER A 20 -20.87 -45.55 -26.21
CA SER A 20 -22.23 -45.28 -25.72
C SER A 20 -22.18 -44.11 -24.75
N GLY A 21 -22.94 -43.07 -25.07
CA GLY A 21 -22.91 -41.79 -24.37
C GLY A 21 -23.80 -41.73 -23.13
N LYS A 22 -23.44 -40.84 -22.22
CA LYS A 22 -24.25 -39.68 -21.82
C LYS A 22 -23.37 -38.65 -21.09
N PRO A 23 -23.72 -37.35 -21.18
CA PRO A 23 -22.85 -36.26 -20.77
C PRO A 23 -23.04 -36.00 -19.27
N HIS A 24 -21.99 -36.14 -18.48
CA HIS A 24 -21.94 -35.45 -17.18
C HIS A 24 -21.32 -34.07 -17.40
N CYS A 25 -22.19 -33.15 -17.82
CA CYS A 25 -21.99 -31.74 -17.52
C CYS A 25 -22.26 -31.58 -16.02
N CYS A 26 -21.27 -31.08 -15.29
CA CYS A 26 -21.34 -30.29 -14.06
C CYS A 26 -19.88 -30.15 -13.60
N GLN A 27 -19.16 -29.22 -14.22
CA GLN A 27 -18.01 -28.62 -13.55
C GLN A 27 -18.57 -27.94 -12.31
N ASN A 28 -18.26 -28.47 -11.13
CA ASN A 28 -18.47 -27.74 -9.89
C ASN A 28 -17.74 -26.40 -10.03
N PRO A 29 -18.32 -25.27 -9.58
CA PRO A 29 -17.53 -24.07 -9.39
C PRO A 29 -16.39 -24.45 -8.45
N GLU A 30 -15.15 -24.20 -8.86
CA GLU A 30 -13.98 -24.39 -8.00
C GLU A 30 -14.23 -23.68 -6.67
N GLU A 31 -14.52 -24.45 -5.62
CA GLU A 31 -14.46 -23.98 -4.24
C GLU A 31 -13.07 -23.33 -4.07
N PRO A 32 -12.98 -22.07 -3.63
CA PRO A 32 -11.69 -21.41 -3.49
C PRO A 32 -10.83 -22.23 -2.54
N ASP A 33 -9.70 -22.71 -3.04
CA ASP A 33 -8.76 -23.55 -2.31
C ASP A 33 -8.48 -22.93 -0.93
N SER A 34 -9.00 -23.56 0.13
CA SER A 34 -8.99 -23.02 1.50
C SER A 34 -7.57 -22.83 2.04
N ASP A 35 -6.61 -23.49 1.39
CA ASP A 35 -5.20 -23.48 1.75
C ASP A 35 -4.42 -22.35 1.04
N SER A 36 -5.06 -21.61 0.13
CA SER A 36 -4.42 -20.48 -0.56
C SER A 36 -4.02 -19.36 0.42
N LEU A 37 -2.75 -18.97 0.35
CA LEU A 37 -2.21 -17.88 1.14
C LEU A 37 -2.58 -16.52 0.56
N VAL A 38 -2.85 -15.57 1.45
CA VAL A 38 -3.12 -14.18 1.11
C VAL A 38 -2.25 -13.25 1.94
N VAL A 39 -1.79 -12.17 1.33
CA VAL A 39 -1.17 -11.05 2.05
C VAL A 39 -2.20 -9.91 2.10
N VAL A 40 -2.55 -9.49 3.31
CA VAL A 40 -3.45 -8.35 3.52
C VAL A 40 -2.69 -7.24 4.23
N SER A 41 -2.59 -6.10 3.55
CA SER A 41 -2.14 -4.84 4.15
C SER A 41 -3.35 -4.01 4.56
N PHE A 42 -3.33 -3.48 5.77
CA PHE A 42 -4.48 -2.78 6.34
C PHE A 42 -4.07 -1.64 7.26
N TYR A 43 -4.95 -0.64 7.41
CA TYR A 43 -4.80 0.38 8.45
C TYR A 43 -6.14 1.04 8.78
N ARG A 44 -6.14 1.77 9.90
CA ARG A 44 -7.22 2.66 10.32
C ARG A 44 -6.67 3.72 11.27
N PHE A 45 -6.94 4.99 10.97
CA PHE A 45 -6.77 6.08 11.93
C PHE A 45 -7.98 6.13 12.87
N ALA A 46 -7.71 6.21 14.17
CA ALA A 46 -8.73 6.28 15.22
C ALA A 46 -8.14 6.87 16.50
N ASP A 47 -8.97 7.50 17.33
CA ASP A 47 -8.57 7.90 18.69
C ASP A 47 -8.51 6.65 19.57
N PHE A 48 -7.30 6.12 19.75
CA PHE A 48 -7.04 4.79 20.30
C PHE A 48 -6.00 4.83 21.43
N PRO A 49 -6.22 5.60 22.52
CA PRO A 49 -5.20 5.84 23.55
C PRO A 49 -4.77 4.56 24.29
N ASP A 50 -5.71 3.63 24.51
CA ASP A 50 -5.58 2.30 25.12
C ASP A 50 -5.06 1.21 24.16
N HIS A 51 -4.52 1.58 22.98
CA HIS A 51 -3.95 0.67 21.98
C HIS A 51 -3.00 -0.41 22.52
N ALA A 52 -2.31 -0.14 23.63
CA ALA A 52 -1.38 -1.09 24.25
C ALA A 52 -2.07 -2.38 24.74
N ASP A 53 -3.35 -2.30 25.10
CA ASP A 53 -4.13 -3.43 25.62
C ASP A 53 -4.43 -4.46 24.53
N LEU A 54 -4.57 -4.03 23.28
CA LEU A 54 -4.81 -4.90 22.13
C LEU A 54 -3.56 -5.72 21.74
N ARG A 55 -2.35 -5.30 22.14
CA ARG A 55 -1.09 -5.92 21.69
C ARG A 55 -0.98 -7.40 22.03
N LYS A 56 -1.23 -7.76 23.29
CA LYS A 56 -1.11 -9.15 23.78
C LYS A 56 -2.14 -10.08 23.15
N PRO A 57 -3.46 -9.77 23.19
CA PRO A 57 -4.46 -10.66 22.61
C PRO A 57 -4.32 -10.78 21.08
N LEU A 58 -3.99 -9.70 20.38
CA LEU A 58 -3.77 -9.74 18.93
C LEU A 58 -2.55 -10.60 18.55
N LYS A 59 -1.43 -10.43 19.27
CA LYS A 59 -0.22 -11.24 19.06
C LYS A 59 -0.52 -12.72 19.26
N LYS A 60 -1.20 -13.06 20.36
CA LYS A 60 -1.59 -14.45 20.67
C LYS A 60 -2.49 -15.03 19.59
N LEU A 61 -3.50 -14.29 19.14
CA LEU A 61 -4.41 -14.75 18.09
C LEU A 61 -3.65 -15.03 16.77
N CYS A 62 -2.74 -14.14 16.38
CA CYS A 62 -1.91 -14.37 15.19
C CYS A 62 -1.02 -15.61 15.35
N GLU A 63 -0.44 -15.85 16.53
CA GLU A 63 0.35 -17.06 16.82
C GLU A 63 -0.50 -18.33 16.75
N ASP A 64 -1.68 -18.33 17.37
CA ASP A 64 -2.62 -19.46 17.39
C ASP A 64 -3.12 -19.82 15.98
N LEU A 65 -3.30 -18.81 15.11
CA LEU A 65 -3.76 -18.95 13.72
C LEU A 65 -2.63 -19.09 12.69
N ARG A 66 -1.37 -19.11 13.14
CA ARG A 66 -0.18 -19.14 12.26
C ARG A 66 -0.16 -18.01 11.23
N VAL A 67 -0.64 -16.84 11.63
CA VAL A 67 -0.59 -15.61 10.84
C VAL A 67 0.72 -14.90 11.14
N SER A 68 1.50 -14.64 10.10
CA SER A 68 2.77 -13.92 10.18
C SER A 68 2.62 -12.47 9.74
N GLY A 69 3.68 -11.67 9.92
CA GLY A 69 3.72 -10.28 9.45
C GLY A 69 3.99 -9.26 10.55
N GLY A 70 3.68 -7.99 10.25
CA GLY A 70 3.93 -6.86 11.12
C GLY A 70 2.67 -6.05 11.37
N ILE A 71 2.40 -5.75 12.64
CA ILE A 71 1.30 -4.89 13.07
C ILE A 71 1.88 -3.80 13.97
N ILE A 72 1.49 -2.56 13.72
CA ILE A 72 1.82 -1.38 14.49
C ILE A 72 0.55 -0.88 15.15
N LEU A 73 0.61 -0.70 16.46
CA LEU A 73 -0.42 -0.07 17.27
C LEU A 73 0.14 1.25 17.79
N ALA A 74 -0.64 2.31 17.70
CA ALA A 74 -0.31 3.62 18.25
C ALA A 74 -1.58 4.29 18.79
N PRO A 75 -1.45 5.38 19.57
CA PRO A 75 -2.60 6.17 20.01
C PRO A 75 -3.49 6.66 18.85
N GLU A 76 -2.92 6.83 17.65
CA GLU A 76 -3.64 7.27 16.45
C GLU A 76 -4.24 6.13 15.61
N GLY A 77 -4.15 4.87 16.06
CA GLY A 77 -4.84 3.73 15.43
C GLY A 77 -3.96 2.50 15.18
N ILE A 78 -4.20 1.83 14.05
CA ILE A 78 -3.55 0.56 13.68
C ILE A 78 -3.08 0.55 12.21
N ASN A 79 -1.94 -0.07 11.94
CA ASN A 79 -1.42 -0.33 10.59
C ASN A 79 -0.71 -1.69 10.57
N GLY A 80 -0.88 -2.48 9.52
CA GLY A 80 -0.21 -3.76 9.43
C GLY A 80 -0.20 -4.36 8.04
N SER A 81 0.64 -5.38 7.89
CA SER A 81 0.64 -6.29 6.75
C SER A 81 0.85 -7.70 7.28
N ILE A 82 -0.13 -8.57 7.04
CA ILE A 82 -0.17 -9.93 7.57
C ILE A 82 -0.35 -10.94 6.45
N CYS A 83 0.17 -12.15 6.67
CA CYS A 83 0.11 -13.25 5.72
C CYS A 83 -0.37 -14.53 6.41
N GLY A 84 -1.27 -15.27 5.77
CA GLY A 84 -1.81 -16.54 6.23
C GLY A 84 -2.83 -17.10 5.25
N THR A 85 -3.47 -18.22 5.61
CA THR A 85 -4.64 -18.70 4.87
C THR A 85 -5.76 -17.65 4.93
N ARG A 86 -6.63 -17.64 3.91
CA ARG A 86 -7.75 -16.69 3.86
C ARG A 86 -8.57 -16.71 5.16
N GLU A 87 -8.94 -17.89 5.65
CA GLU A 87 -9.70 -18.03 6.91
C GLU A 87 -8.96 -17.42 8.11
N SER A 88 -7.67 -17.74 8.28
CA SER A 88 -6.88 -17.23 9.41
C SER A 88 -6.73 -15.71 9.37
N VAL A 89 -6.48 -15.14 8.19
CA VAL A 89 -6.37 -13.69 8.01
C VAL A 89 -7.71 -13.00 8.29
N GLU A 90 -8.81 -13.53 7.77
CA GLU A 90 -10.16 -13.02 8.03
C GLU A 90 -10.52 -13.06 9.52
N ARG A 91 -10.13 -14.12 10.25
CA ARG A 91 -10.33 -14.21 11.70
C ARG A 91 -9.53 -13.15 12.48
N VAL A 92 -8.29 -12.88 12.09
CA VAL A 92 -7.48 -11.80 12.68
C VAL A 92 -8.12 -10.43 12.41
N LEU A 93 -8.51 -10.15 11.17
CA LEU A 93 -9.16 -8.90 10.79
C LEU A 93 -10.53 -8.73 11.47
N GLY A 94 -11.28 -9.81 11.61
CA GLY A 94 -12.54 -9.85 12.35
C GLY A 94 -12.35 -9.51 13.83
N PHE A 95 -11.32 -10.09 14.47
CA PHE A 95 -10.96 -9.74 15.84
C PHE A 95 -10.60 -8.27 16.00
N ILE A 96 -9.78 -7.70 15.10
CA ILE A 96 -9.46 -6.26 15.14
C ILE A 96 -10.72 -5.41 15.06
N GLN A 97 -11.67 -5.77 14.19
CA GLN A 97 -12.92 -5.04 13.98
C GLN A 97 -13.99 -5.28 15.06
N THR A 98 -13.71 -6.08 16.09
CA THR A 98 -14.56 -6.14 17.29
C THR A 98 -14.50 -4.85 18.10
N ASP A 99 -13.40 -4.12 18.02
CA ASP A 99 -13.31 -2.76 18.55
C ASP A 99 -14.03 -1.80 17.58
N ASP A 100 -15.07 -1.12 18.07
CA ASP A 100 -15.89 -0.20 17.27
C ASP A 100 -15.08 0.90 16.58
N ARG A 101 -13.96 1.33 17.20
CA ARG A 101 -13.08 2.37 16.66
C ARG A 101 -12.29 1.90 15.45
N LEU A 102 -12.06 0.59 15.35
CA LEU A 102 -11.27 -0.05 14.29
C LEU A 102 -12.14 -0.66 13.18
N LYS A 103 -13.48 -0.50 13.24
CA LYS A 103 -14.39 -0.90 12.16
C LYS A 103 -14.08 -0.16 10.86
N GLY A 104 -14.28 -0.85 9.74
CA GLY A 104 -14.01 -0.28 8.42
C GLY A 104 -12.52 -0.07 8.18
N LEU A 105 -11.70 -1.06 8.61
CA LEU A 105 -10.29 -1.15 8.23
C LEU A 105 -10.18 -0.95 6.73
N ARG A 106 -9.27 -0.08 6.30
CA ARG A 106 -8.87 -0.09 4.91
C ARG A 106 -8.03 -1.33 4.68
N GLN A 107 -8.30 -2.07 3.62
CA GLN A 107 -7.63 -3.32 3.32
C GLN A 107 -7.23 -3.36 1.84
N ILE A 108 -6.04 -3.88 1.57
CA ILE A 108 -5.54 -4.21 0.24
C ILE A 108 -5.04 -5.64 0.32
N GLU A 109 -5.73 -6.53 -0.39
CA GLU A 109 -5.32 -7.91 -0.58
C GLU A 109 -4.38 -7.99 -1.78
N SER A 110 -3.30 -8.73 -1.64
CA SER A 110 -2.41 -9.11 -2.73
C SER A 110 -2.30 -10.63 -2.78
N PRO A 111 -2.51 -11.25 -3.95
CA PRO A 111 -2.31 -12.68 -4.08
C PRO A 111 -0.84 -13.01 -3.83
N VAL A 112 -0.60 -14.15 -3.19
CA VAL A 112 0.73 -14.70 -3.00
C VAL A 112 1.09 -15.48 -4.26
N SER A 113 2.15 -15.09 -4.97
CA SER A 113 2.63 -15.88 -6.11
C SER A 113 3.24 -17.21 -5.62
N PRO A 114 3.31 -18.26 -6.45
CA PRO A 114 3.96 -19.52 -6.05
C PRO A 114 5.41 -19.36 -5.57
N GLU A 115 6.15 -18.38 -6.13
CA GLU A 115 7.49 -18.03 -5.68
C GLU A 115 7.48 -17.33 -4.32
N GLN A 116 6.47 -16.50 -4.06
CA GLN A 116 6.23 -15.88 -2.76
C GLN A 116 5.81 -16.93 -1.73
N GLU A 117 4.96 -17.87 -2.10
CA GLU A 117 4.56 -19.01 -1.28
C GLU A 117 5.78 -19.88 -0.93
N ALA A 118 6.69 -20.10 -1.88
CA ALA A 118 7.93 -20.83 -1.66
C ALA A 118 8.89 -20.15 -0.67
N ILE A 119 8.87 -18.81 -0.56
CA ILE A 119 9.61 -18.03 0.46
C ILE A 119 8.77 -17.78 1.74
N HIS A 120 7.46 -18.00 1.69
CA HIS A 120 6.52 -18.02 2.83
C HIS A 120 6.50 -19.44 3.43
N HIS A 121 7.58 -19.80 4.10
CA HIS A 121 7.72 -21.08 4.77
C HIS A 121 6.68 -21.24 5.90
N GLY A 122 6.09 -22.43 6.10
CA GLY A 122 5.51 -22.80 7.41
C GLY A 122 4.00 -22.66 7.64
N HIS A 123 3.16 -22.70 6.60
CA HIS A 123 1.72 -22.95 6.80
C HIS A 123 1.38 -24.45 6.96
N SER A 124 2.37 -25.34 6.75
CA SER A 124 2.31 -26.77 7.08
C SER A 124 3.28 -27.14 8.22
N THR A 125 3.13 -28.33 8.79
CA THR A 125 3.84 -28.82 10.01
C THR A 125 5.36 -29.00 9.89
N SER A 126 5.96 -28.72 8.73
CA SER A 126 7.39 -28.94 8.49
C SER A 126 8.01 -27.83 7.63
N SER A 127 9.05 -27.19 8.16
CA SER A 127 9.87 -26.20 7.43
C SER A 127 10.93 -26.91 6.57
N PRO A 128 11.08 -26.57 5.28
CA PRO A 128 12.15 -27.10 4.43
C PRO A 128 13.49 -26.37 4.59
N LEU A 129 13.54 -25.22 5.28
CA LEU A 129 14.80 -24.51 5.56
C LEU A 129 15.59 -25.20 6.66
N ALA A 130 16.91 -25.28 6.47
CA ALA A 130 17.84 -25.59 7.56
C ALA A 130 17.80 -24.47 8.61
N ALA A 131 18.10 -24.80 9.87
CA ALA A 131 18.21 -23.81 10.92
C ALA A 131 19.23 -22.72 10.54
N GLY A 132 18.79 -21.47 10.40
CA GLY A 132 19.67 -20.30 10.22
C GLY A 132 19.59 -19.57 8.87
N GLU A 133 18.73 -19.96 7.93
CA GLU A 133 18.50 -19.19 6.69
C GLU A 133 17.51 -18.02 6.92
N ASP A 134 17.88 -16.83 6.46
CA ASP A 134 17.18 -15.56 6.76
C ASP A 134 16.18 -15.23 5.65
N ALA A 135 14.87 -15.32 5.95
CA ALA A 135 13.79 -14.96 5.04
C ALA A 135 13.11 -13.64 5.48
N PRO A 136 12.72 -12.75 4.55
CA PRO A 136 12.13 -11.44 4.88
C PRO A 136 10.81 -11.55 5.67
N PHE A 137 10.08 -12.67 5.50
CA PHE A 137 8.95 -13.08 6.33
C PHE A 137 9.31 -14.32 7.14
N ARG A 138 9.99 -14.09 8.27
CA ARG A 138 10.19 -15.14 9.27
C ARG A 138 8.84 -15.58 9.86
N TRP A 139 8.44 -16.78 9.49
CA TRP A 139 7.18 -17.44 9.84
C TRP A 139 7.00 -17.68 11.34
N ASP A 140 8.09 -17.67 12.10
CA ASP A 140 8.07 -17.96 13.52
C ASP A 140 7.62 -16.78 14.40
N HIS A 141 7.48 -15.55 13.87
CA HIS A 141 7.06 -14.41 14.69
C HIS A 141 6.23 -13.35 13.95
N VAL A 142 4.94 -13.29 14.29
CA VAL A 142 4.16 -12.05 14.15
C VAL A 142 4.75 -10.96 15.05
N ARG A 143 4.92 -9.76 14.50
CA ARG A 143 5.48 -8.61 15.21
C ARG A 143 4.39 -7.58 15.48
N VAL A 144 3.83 -7.59 16.69
CA VAL A 144 2.92 -6.53 17.16
C VAL A 144 3.72 -5.51 17.97
N LYS A 145 3.97 -4.33 17.38
CA LYS A 145 4.81 -3.27 17.93
C LYS A 145 3.96 -2.09 18.38
N LEU A 146 4.29 -1.53 19.55
CA LEU A 146 3.78 -0.24 19.97
C LEU A 146 4.67 0.86 19.39
N LYS A 147 4.06 1.89 18.83
CA LYS A 147 4.73 3.07 18.28
C LYS A 147 3.97 4.33 18.68
N LYS A 148 4.61 5.49 18.49
CA LYS A 148 3.96 6.80 18.64
C LYS A 148 3.01 7.08 17.48
N GLU A 149 3.35 6.58 16.30
CA GLU A 149 2.62 6.79 15.05
C GLU A 149 2.52 5.45 14.31
N ILE A 150 1.38 5.19 13.64
CA ILE A 150 1.18 4.03 12.77
C ILE A 150 1.88 4.20 11.41
N VAL A 151 2.16 5.44 11.03
CA VAL A 151 3.09 5.83 9.98
C VAL A 151 3.81 7.12 10.41
N THR A 152 5.13 7.08 10.49
CA THR A 152 5.92 8.17 11.08
C THR A 152 6.10 9.31 10.09
N LEU A 153 5.27 10.35 10.21
CA LEU A 153 5.51 11.66 9.58
C LEU A 153 6.36 12.56 10.48
N GLY A 154 6.37 12.30 11.80
CA GLY A 154 7.12 13.11 12.76
C GLY A 154 6.40 14.38 13.21
N MET A 155 5.10 14.49 12.91
CA MET A 155 4.23 15.60 13.27
C MET A 155 2.97 15.06 13.99
N PRO A 156 3.04 14.82 15.31
CA PRO A 156 1.94 14.20 16.07
C PRO A 156 0.65 15.04 16.11
N GLU A 157 0.74 16.35 15.86
CA GLU A 157 -0.40 17.27 15.74
C GLU A 157 -1.20 17.09 14.45
N VAL A 158 -0.64 16.38 13.44
CA VAL A 158 -1.34 16.10 12.19
C VAL A 158 -2.20 14.86 12.37
N SER A 159 -3.51 15.05 12.45
CA SER A 159 -4.49 13.98 12.61
C SER A 159 -5.32 13.75 11.34
N PRO A 160 -5.15 12.59 10.67
CA PRO A 160 -6.01 12.20 9.55
C PRO A 160 -7.48 11.93 9.93
N ILE A 161 -7.81 11.91 11.23
CA ILE A 161 -9.20 11.79 11.69
C ILE A 161 -9.97 13.09 11.44
N GLU A 162 -9.30 14.24 11.57
CA GLU A 162 -9.93 15.56 11.47
C GLU A 162 -10.15 15.96 10.01
N LYS A 163 -9.10 15.82 9.20
CA LYS A 163 -9.08 16.32 7.83
C LYS A 163 -8.08 15.56 6.98
N VAL A 164 -8.56 15.02 5.86
CA VAL A 164 -7.75 14.38 4.83
C VAL A 164 -8.14 14.91 3.45
N GLY A 165 -7.24 14.73 2.50
CA GLY A 165 -7.48 15.02 1.10
C GLY A 165 -8.58 14.15 0.50
N LYS A 166 -9.00 14.48 -0.71
CA LYS A 166 -10.06 13.74 -1.39
C LYS A 166 -9.54 12.44 -1.99
N TYR A 167 -10.30 11.37 -1.78
CA TYR A 167 -10.11 10.12 -2.51
C TYR A 167 -10.57 10.20 -3.97
N VAL A 168 -9.72 9.69 -4.87
CA VAL A 168 -9.97 9.62 -6.30
C VAL A 168 -9.96 8.15 -6.72
N SER A 169 -10.88 7.76 -7.60
CA SER A 169 -10.97 6.37 -8.08
C SER A 169 -9.83 6.06 -9.06
N PRO A 170 -9.45 4.78 -9.26
CA PRO A 170 -8.46 4.41 -10.26
C PRO A 170 -8.79 4.90 -11.68
N LYS A 171 -10.08 4.99 -12.03
CA LYS A 171 -10.54 5.50 -13.32
C LYS A 171 -10.27 7.00 -13.46
N ASP A 172 -10.59 7.76 -12.41
CA ASP A 172 -10.44 9.21 -12.41
C ASP A 172 -8.97 9.64 -12.25
N TRP A 173 -8.13 8.77 -11.68
CA TRP A 173 -6.68 8.99 -11.54
C TRP A 173 -5.99 9.26 -12.87
N ASN A 174 -6.23 8.40 -13.87
CA ASN A 174 -5.54 8.51 -15.16
C ASN A 174 -5.88 9.83 -15.85
N ALA A 175 -7.13 10.29 -15.72
CA ALA A 175 -7.53 11.61 -16.21
C ALA A 175 -6.82 12.73 -15.41
N LEU A 176 -6.75 12.59 -14.09
CA LEU A 176 -6.11 13.57 -13.19
C LEU A 176 -4.61 13.73 -13.48
N ILE A 177 -3.86 12.64 -13.61
CA ILE A 177 -2.40 12.71 -13.84
C ILE A 177 -2.02 13.09 -15.29
N SER A 178 -2.99 13.06 -16.20
CA SER A 178 -2.79 13.53 -17.58
C SER A 178 -3.04 15.03 -17.74
N ASP A 179 -3.62 15.67 -16.72
CA ASP A 179 -3.86 17.11 -16.69
C ASP A 179 -2.51 17.85 -16.46
N PRO A 180 -2.08 18.74 -17.38
CA PRO A 180 -0.81 19.46 -17.26
C PRO A 180 -0.75 20.41 -16.05
N ASP A 181 -1.90 20.80 -15.49
CA ASP A 181 -1.97 21.67 -14.30
C ASP A 181 -1.91 20.87 -12.97
N THR A 182 -1.84 19.53 -13.04
CA THR A 182 -1.73 18.66 -11.86
C THR A 182 -0.27 18.31 -11.59
N VAL A 183 0.20 18.63 -10.39
CA VAL A 183 1.48 18.12 -9.90
C VAL A 183 1.26 16.78 -9.21
N VAL A 184 1.84 15.72 -9.77
CA VAL A 184 1.78 14.38 -9.20
C VAL A 184 3.00 14.15 -8.32
N ILE A 185 2.82 13.75 -7.06
CA ILE A 185 3.91 13.52 -6.10
C ILE A 185 3.87 12.07 -5.63
N ASP A 186 4.99 11.38 -5.76
CA ASP A 186 5.19 10.05 -5.17
C ASP A 186 5.60 10.21 -3.70
N VAL A 187 4.72 9.86 -2.75
CA VAL A 187 5.03 10.01 -1.32
C VAL A 187 5.72 8.76 -0.74
N ARG A 188 6.26 7.90 -1.61
CA ARG A 188 7.02 6.72 -1.21
C ARG A 188 8.49 7.03 -0.92
N ASN A 189 9.17 6.07 -0.30
CA ASN A 189 10.61 6.18 -0.07
C ASN A 189 11.37 5.80 -1.35
N ASN A 190 12.61 6.27 -1.46
CA ASN A 190 13.46 6.12 -2.64
C ASN A 190 13.68 4.65 -3.07
N TYR A 191 13.66 3.69 -2.15
CA TYR A 191 13.81 2.28 -2.52
C TYR A 191 12.60 1.74 -3.29
N GLU A 192 11.41 2.32 -3.08
CA GLU A 192 10.18 1.98 -3.80
C GLU A 192 10.14 2.69 -5.15
N THR A 193 10.51 3.98 -5.19
CA THR A 193 10.46 4.80 -6.42
C THR A 193 11.46 4.31 -7.48
N ARG A 194 12.62 3.79 -7.06
CA ARG A 194 13.61 3.17 -7.95
C ARG A 194 13.11 1.94 -8.71
N ILE A 195 12.08 1.24 -8.21
CA ILE A 195 11.48 0.10 -8.91
C ILE A 195 10.60 0.59 -10.07
N GLY A 196 9.94 1.73 -9.88
CA GLY A 196 9.10 2.36 -10.88
C GLY A 196 8.17 3.40 -10.25
N MET A 197 7.76 4.38 -11.05
CA MET A 197 6.89 5.50 -10.65
C MET A 197 5.94 5.85 -11.80
N PHE A 198 4.85 6.58 -11.50
CA PHE A 198 4.00 7.14 -12.56
C PHE A 198 4.78 8.14 -13.40
N LYS A 199 4.53 8.14 -14.72
CA LYS A 199 5.20 9.04 -15.66
C LYS A 199 4.93 10.50 -15.27
N GLY A 200 5.99 11.29 -15.14
CA GLY A 200 5.90 12.71 -14.78
C GLY A 200 5.66 12.98 -13.29
N ALA A 201 5.61 11.94 -12.44
CA ALA A 201 5.55 12.14 -11.01
C ALA A 201 6.85 12.74 -10.47
N VAL A 202 6.72 13.68 -9.54
CA VAL A 202 7.80 14.23 -8.74
C VAL A 202 8.20 13.20 -7.68
N ASP A 203 9.49 12.87 -7.64
CA ASP A 203 10.10 12.02 -6.60
C ASP A 203 10.81 12.90 -5.56
N PRO A 204 10.29 12.99 -4.33
CA PRO A 204 10.95 13.69 -3.21
C PRO A 204 12.32 13.11 -2.82
N CYS A 205 12.68 11.92 -3.32
CA CYS A 205 13.91 11.20 -3.01
C CYS A 205 14.11 10.91 -1.51
N THR A 206 13.02 10.88 -0.73
CA THR A 206 13.07 10.66 0.72
C THR A 206 13.55 9.25 1.06
N THR A 207 14.39 9.12 2.09
CA THR A 207 14.78 7.82 2.65
C THR A 207 13.80 7.37 3.73
N ALA A 208 13.13 8.33 4.38
CA ALA A 208 12.10 8.09 5.37
C ALA A 208 10.96 9.12 5.24
N PHE A 209 9.72 8.68 5.46
CA PHE A 209 8.54 9.53 5.30
C PHE A 209 8.52 10.80 6.17
N ARG A 210 9.22 10.82 7.31
CA ARG A 210 9.42 12.03 8.14
C ARG A 210 10.19 13.16 7.44
N GLU A 211 10.85 12.87 6.32
CA GLU A 211 11.56 13.84 5.49
C GLU A 211 10.61 14.51 4.48
N PHE A 212 9.37 14.04 4.36
CA PHE A 212 8.38 14.64 3.47
C PHE A 212 7.99 16.08 3.87
N PRO A 213 7.68 16.41 5.13
CA PRO A 213 7.39 17.80 5.54
C PRO A 213 8.50 18.80 5.19
N PRO A 214 9.79 18.59 5.55
CA PRO A 214 10.83 19.55 5.20
C PRO A 214 11.05 19.64 3.68
N TRP A 215 10.84 18.54 2.93
CA TRP A 215 10.88 18.58 1.47
C TRP A 215 9.80 19.50 0.89
N VAL A 216 8.56 19.43 1.38
CA VAL A 216 7.48 20.33 0.94
C VAL A 216 7.83 21.80 1.21
N GLU A 217 8.35 22.08 2.41
CA GLU A 217 8.71 23.45 2.85
C GLU A 217 9.90 24.05 2.08
N ASP A 218 10.80 23.19 1.58
CA ASP A 218 11.91 23.59 0.72
C ASP A 218 11.43 23.89 -0.71
N GLN A 219 10.69 22.95 -1.30
CA GLN A 219 10.27 23.02 -2.70
C GLN A 219 9.25 24.11 -2.98
N PHE A 220 8.33 24.33 -2.04
CA PHE A 220 7.21 25.23 -2.23
C PHE A 220 7.22 26.39 -1.25
N ARG A 221 6.94 27.60 -1.76
CA ARG A 221 6.58 28.74 -0.91
C ARG A 221 5.20 28.48 -0.34
N LEU A 222 5.12 28.18 0.95
CA LEU A 222 3.88 28.22 1.70
C LEU A 222 3.54 29.71 1.89
N ASP A 223 2.53 30.20 1.17
CA ASP A 223 2.06 31.59 1.24
C ASP A 223 1.41 31.87 2.62
N GLY A 224 2.25 31.95 3.66
CA GLY A 224 1.88 32.36 5.02
C GLY A 224 2.46 33.72 5.40
N SER A 225 3.19 34.39 4.51
CA SER A 225 3.95 35.62 4.77
C SER A 225 3.62 36.79 3.84
N GLU A 226 2.40 36.87 3.29
CA GLU A 226 1.97 38.08 2.56
C GLU A 226 1.79 39.31 3.48
N LEU A 227 1.86 39.16 4.81
CA LEU A 227 1.66 40.24 5.78
C LEU A 227 2.93 40.92 6.32
N GLU A 228 4.14 40.41 6.06
CA GLU A 228 5.37 41.04 6.60
C GLU A 228 6.26 41.73 5.56
N HIS A 229 6.09 41.43 4.26
CA HIS A 229 6.97 42.01 3.23
C HIS A 229 6.55 43.40 2.71
N ALA A 230 5.42 43.96 3.15
CA ALA A 230 5.00 45.30 2.76
C ALA A 230 5.72 46.44 3.53
N ASN A 231 6.52 46.14 4.57
CA ASN A 231 7.13 47.15 5.45
C ASN A 231 8.66 47.25 5.39
N MET A 232 9.35 46.63 4.41
CA MET A 232 10.81 46.72 4.31
C MET A 232 11.35 47.28 2.98
N GLU A 233 10.51 47.91 2.16
CA GLU A 233 10.99 48.80 1.10
C GLU A 233 11.20 50.23 1.65
N LYS A 234 12.22 50.40 2.49
CA LYS A 234 12.96 51.67 2.70
C LYS A 234 14.02 51.51 3.79
N LYS A 235 15.18 50.97 3.42
CA LYS A 235 16.50 51.49 3.85
C LYS A 235 17.60 50.77 3.09
N GLY A 236 18.44 51.56 2.45
CA GLY A 236 19.40 51.10 1.46
C GLY A 236 20.70 50.50 2.00
N LEU A 237 21.38 49.86 1.06
CA LEU A 237 22.82 49.83 0.78
C LEU A 237 23.79 49.61 1.96
N ASP A 238 24.36 48.40 2.05
CA ASP A 238 25.81 48.16 2.03
C ASP A 238 26.12 46.67 1.75
N GLU A 239 27.30 46.41 1.20
CA GLU A 239 27.79 45.22 0.52
C GLU A 239 28.17 44.02 1.43
N SER A 240 28.26 42.87 0.75
CA SER A 240 28.98 41.63 1.07
C SER A 240 28.27 40.65 2.02
N ILE A 241 27.91 39.47 1.48
CA ILE A 241 28.11 38.11 2.03
C ILE A 241 27.38 37.08 1.12
N ASN A 242 28.12 36.04 0.73
CA ASN A 242 27.76 34.71 0.19
C ASN A 242 26.71 34.58 -0.94
N LYS A 243 27.22 34.27 -2.14
CA LYS A 243 26.47 33.64 -3.23
C LYS A 243 26.30 32.14 -2.95
N ASP A 244 25.34 31.80 -2.09
CA ASP A 244 24.60 30.56 -2.30
C ASP A 244 23.44 30.91 -3.24
N ALA A 245 23.43 30.31 -4.42
CA ALA A 245 22.38 30.55 -5.40
C ALA A 245 21.06 30.01 -4.83
N GLU A 246 20.24 30.89 -4.23
CA GLU A 246 18.86 30.58 -3.88
C GLU A 246 18.12 30.18 -5.16
N ILE A 247 17.87 28.88 -5.32
CA ILE A 247 16.95 28.37 -6.34
C ILE A 247 15.59 29.00 -6.04
N PRO A 248 14.95 29.71 -7.00
CA PRO A 248 13.66 30.34 -6.74
C PRO A 248 12.64 29.27 -6.33
N LYS A 249 12.23 29.30 -5.05
CA LYS A 249 11.17 28.41 -4.53
C LYS A 249 9.91 28.55 -5.39
N GLN A 250 9.36 27.43 -5.82
CA GLN A 250 8.19 27.44 -6.70
C GLN A 250 6.94 27.84 -5.91
N LYS A 251 6.02 28.54 -6.56
CA LYS A 251 4.69 28.76 -5.99
C LYS A 251 3.99 27.41 -5.90
N MET A 252 3.29 27.15 -4.79
CA MET A 252 2.50 25.94 -4.63
C MET A 252 1.56 25.72 -5.84
N PRO A 253 1.55 24.51 -6.43
CA PRO A 253 0.62 24.18 -7.49
C PRO A 253 -0.82 24.25 -6.99
N LYS A 254 -1.74 24.68 -7.87
CA LYS A 254 -3.18 24.74 -7.56
C LYS A 254 -3.79 23.36 -7.34
N ARG A 255 -3.16 22.31 -7.90
CA ARG A 255 -3.65 20.93 -7.85
C ARG A 255 -2.48 19.99 -7.61
N VAL A 256 -2.59 19.21 -6.54
CA VAL A 256 -1.62 18.18 -6.17
C VAL A 256 -2.34 16.83 -6.17
N ALA A 257 -1.67 15.81 -6.70
CA ALA A 257 -2.14 14.45 -6.70
C ALA A 257 -1.07 13.56 -6.05
N MET A 258 -1.38 12.91 -4.94
CA MET A 258 -0.42 12.07 -4.23
C MET A 258 -0.79 10.59 -4.30
N TYR A 259 0.22 9.73 -4.33
CA TYR A 259 0.04 8.28 -4.26
C TYR A 259 1.13 7.59 -3.44
N CYS A 260 0.76 6.45 -2.84
CA CYS A 260 1.69 5.48 -2.27
C CYS A 260 1.07 4.08 -2.29
N THR A 261 1.85 3.08 -1.88
CA THR A 261 1.53 1.64 -1.96
C THR A 261 0.25 1.24 -1.23
N GLY A 262 0.01 1.80 -0.04
CA GLY A 262 -1.12 1.39 0.79
C GLY A 262 -2.05 2.54 1.14
N GLY A 263 -1.60 3.77 0.95
CA GLY A 263 -2.35 4.99 1.15
C GLY A 263 -2.22 5.74 2.44
N ILE A 264 -1.82 5.04 3.49
CA ILE A 264 -1.66 5.61 4.82
C ILE A 264 -0.76 6.86 4.82
N ARG A 265 0.27 6.89 3.97
CA ARG A 265 1.13 8.08 3.78
C ARG A 265 0.40 9.22 3.09
N CYS A 266 -0.45 8.95 2.10
CA CYS A 266 -1.23 9.98 1.41
C CYS A 266 -2.23 10.66 2.34
N GLU A 267 -2.89 9.89 3.21
CA GLU A 267 -3.81 10.45 4.21
C GLU A 267 -3.07 11.36 5.18
N LYS A 268 -1.91 10.93 5.70
CA LYS A 268 -1.12 11.75 6.62
C LYS A 268 -0.48 12.97 5.94
N ALA A 269 0.04 12.81 4.74
CA ALA A 269 0.60 13.91 3.94
C ALA A 269 -0.47 14.93 3.57
N SER A 270 -1.65 14.50 3.13
CA SER A 270 -2.74 15.42 2.78
C SER A 270 -3.28 16.17 4.00
N SER A 271 -3.41 15.50 5.14
CA SER A 271 -3.75 16.15 6.42
C SER A 271 -2.74 17.25 6.78
N PHE A 272 -1.45 16.95 6.65
CA PHE A 272 -0.38 17.94 6.85
C PHE A 272 -0.49 19.15 5.91
N LEU A 273 -0.64 18.91 4.61
CA LEU A 273 -0.76 19.99 3.62
C LEU A 273 -2.00 20.86 3.87
N LEU A 274 -3.12 20.25 4.23
CA LEU A 274 -4.36 20.95 4.57
C LEU A 274 -4.23 21.81 5.84
N ASN A 275 -3.46 21.35 6.83
CA ASN A 275 -3.20 22.10 8.06
C ASN A 275 -2.27 23.29 7.85
N LYS A 276 -1.40 23.24 6.82
CA LYS A 276 -0.57 24.38 6.39
C LYS A 276 -1.35 25.44 5.59
N GLY A 277 -2.68 25.32 5.49
CA GLY A 277 -3.53 26.30 4.81
C GLY A 277 -3.59 26.12 3.29
N LEU A 278 -3.09 25.01 2.75
CA LEU A 278 -3.21 24.71 1.33
C LEU A 278 -4.67 24.36 1.00
N SER A 279 -5.32 25.22 0.23
CA SER A 279 -6.66 24.99 -0.30
C SER A 279 -6.56 24.16 -1.57
N PHE A 280 -6.86 22.87 -1.50
CA PHE A 280 -7.12 22.05 -2.68
C PHE A 280 -8.51 22.39 -3.24
N GLU A 281 -8.65 22.52 -4.56
CA GLU A 281 -9.97 22.58 -5.18
C GLU A 281 -10.73 21.29 -4.83
N ARG A 282 -11.73 21.42 -3.95
CA ARG A 282 -12.63 20.34 -3.57
C ARG A 282 -13.46 19.98 -4.80
N TRP A 283 -13.13 18.85 -5.43
CA TRP A 283 -14.07 18.19 -6.33
C TRP A 283 -15.00 17.35 -5.48
N ASP A 284 -16.30 17.58 -5.40
CA ASP A 284 -17.18 16.61 -4.72
C ASP A 284 -17.44 15.43 -5.68
N PHE A 285 -17.12 14.19 -5.28
CA PHE A 285 -17.61 13.00 -5.99
C PHE A 285 -18.23 12.02 -5.01
N LYS A 286 -19.48 11.67 -5.30
CA LYS A 286 -20.35 10.82 -4.51
C LYS A 286 -20.17 9.39 -4.98
N ILE A 287 -19.73 8.48 -4.11
CA ILE A 287 -19.73 7.04 -4.41
C ILE A 287 -21.19 6.56 -4.37
N PRO A 288 -21.77 6.00 -5.45
CA PRO A 288 -22.98 5.20 -5.34
C PRO A 288 -22.60 3.88 -4.68
N GLY A 289 -23.31 3.50 -3.63
CA GLY A 289 -23.01 2.27 -2.89
C GLY A 289 -23.16 1.00 -3.72
N GLY A 290 -22.36 0.00 -3.37
CA GLY A 290 -22.70 -1.41 -3.53
C GLY A 290 -22.06 -2.16 -4.71
N SER A 291 -21.67 -3.40 -4.38
CA SER A 291 -21.33 -4.57 -5.21
C SER A 291 -20.04 -4.55 -6.04
N SER A 292 -19.09 -5.34 -5.53
CA SER A 292 -18.21 -6.26 -6.25
C SER A 292 -18.41 -6.36 -7.78
N GLN A 293 -17.49 -5.77 -8.55
CA GLN A 293 -16.89 -6.32 -9.78
C GLN A 293 -15.99 -5.29 -10.47
N ASN A 294 -14.67 -5.55 -10.45
CA ASN A 294 -13.83 -5.63 -11.64
C ASN A 294 -12.37 -5.83 -11.21
N ARG A 295 -11.94 -7.10 -11.25
CA ARG A 295 -10.55 -7.53 -11.26
C ARG A 295 -9.98 -7.19 -12.64
N GLU A 296 -9.41 -6.01 -12.78
CA GLU A 296 -8.39 -5.63 -13.80
C GLU A 296 -8.11 -4.13 -13.65
N SER A 297 -7.56 -3.74 -12.50
CA SER A 297 -7.01 -2.41 -12.30
C SER A 297 -5.80 -2.55 -11.40
N VAL A 298 -4.65 -2.22 -11.96
CA VAL A 298 -3.33 -2.30 -11.33
C VAL A 298 -3.37 -1.75 -9.90
N GLY A 299 -2.98 -2.63 -8.96
CA GLY A 299 -2.39 -2.36 -7.65
C GLY A 299 -2.91 -1.16 -6.87
N GLY A 300 -3.64 -1.44 -5.79
CA GLY A 300 -4.15 -0.46 -4.84
C GLY A 300 -3.13 0.61 -4.48
N GLY A 301 -3.47 1.86 -4.81
CA GLY A 301 -2.86 3.05 -4.28
C GLY A 301 -3.97 3.95 -3.80
N VAL A 302 -3.86 4.47 -2.59
CA VAL A 302 -4.84 5.44 -2.10
C VAL A 302 -4.39 6.80 -2.56
N LEU A 303 -5.29 7.43 -3.27
CA LEU A 303 -5.16 8.78 -3.77
C LEU A 303 -5.68 9.75 -2.73
N CYS A 304 -4.88 10.75 -2.42
CA CYS A 304 -5.37 11.96 -1.77
C CYS A 304 -4.99 13.14 -2.66
N VAL A 305 -6.01 13.89 -3.08
CA VAL A 305 -5.91 15.26 -3.60
C VAL A 305 -5.94 16.21 -2.42
#